data_AF-A0A3P2EI94-F1
#
_entry.id   AF-A0A3P2EI94-F1
#
_cell.length_a   1.000
_cell.length_b   1.000
_cell.length_c   1.000
_cell.angle_alpha   90.00
_cell.angle_beta   90.00
_cell.angle_gamma   90.00
#
_symmetry.space_group_name_H-M   'P 1'
#
loop_
_entity.id
_entity.type
_entity.pdbx_description
1 polymer ?
#
loop_
_entity_poly.entity_id
_entity_poly.type
_entity_poly.pdbx_seq_one_letter_code
_entity_poly.pdbx_strand_id
1 'polypeptide(L)'
;MTVTWTVTPVGYQHIAKRCPACNVKRDFAPSGAIRVNSQKKLLDIWSIYKCTRCDYTEYRPVFRLHVSKINRELLQRLLQNDAAMVHYYAADLATLKRNRAEPSGQPDFRIHEQWSVTLKACQRITVRVRVSQPFRISLLSILKKQLKLSTAEIRWLVATGHIEGIPLKQLKTKKLKAMEYDFQLAAETLYARRRITLSLCGR
;
A
#
# COMPACT_ATOMS: atom_id res chain seq x y z
N MET A 1 -2.51 -22.78 11.43
CA MET A 1 -1.31 -22.24 10.77
C MET A 1 -1.66 -20.93 10.07
N THR A 2 -0.81 -19.92 10.21
CA THR A 2 -1.06 -18.58 9.67
C THR A 2 0.17 -18.10 8.91
N VAL A 3 -0.06 -17.47 7.75
CA VAL A 3 0.97 -16.76 7.01
C VAL A 3 0.61 -15.28 6.93
N THR A 4 1.54 -14.41 7.29
CA THR A 4 1.39 -12.96 7.19
C THR A 4 2.13 -12.46 5.97
N TRP A 5 1.43 -11.74 5.10
CA TRP A 5 1.97 -11.04 3.94
C TRP A 5 2.00 -9.55 4.22
N THR A 6 3.18 -9.05 4.59
CA THR A 6 3.42 -7.63 4.79
C THR A 6 3.74 -6.98 3.44
N VAL A 7 2.84 -6.12 2.98
CA VAL A 7 2.86 -5.46 1.68
C VAL A 7 3.35 -4.02 1.85
N THR A 8 4.46 -3.71 1.20
CA THR A 8 5.11 -2.39 1.27
C THR A 8 5.30 -1.85 -0.14
N PRO A 9 4.89 -0.60 -0.45
CA PRO A 9 5.10 -0.04 -1.77
C PRO A 9 6.59 0.18 -2.05
N VAL A 10 6.94 0.12 -3.33
CA VAL A 10 8.24 0.50 -3.85
C VAL A 10 8.09 1.89 -4.44
N GLY A 11 8.85 2.85 -3.90
CA GLY A 11 8.71 4.26 -4.29
C GLY A 11 7.40 4.88 -3.81
N TYR A 12 7.00 5.97 -4.46
CA TYR A 12 5.90 6.82 -4.00
C TYR A 12 4.65 6.69 -4.86
N GLN A 13 3.50 7.01 -4.27
CA GLN A 13 2.27 7.25 -5.04
C GLN A 13 2.43 8.55 -5.83
N HIS A 14 2.45 8.45 -7.16
CA HIS A 14 2.45 9.63 -8.03
C HIS A 14 1.06 10.26 -8.08
N ILE A 15 1.01 11.53 -8.49
CA ILE A 15 -0.22 12.25 -8.80
C ILE A 15 -0.18 12.78 -10.23
N ALA A 16 -1.32 12.82 -10.91
CA ALA A 16 -1.43 13.41 -12.24
C ALA A 16 -2.01 14.81 -12.15
N LYS A 17 -1.37 15.79 -12.80
CA LYS A 17 -1.89 17.15 -12.95
C LYS A 17 -1.34 17.82 -14.21
N ARG A 18 -1.94 18.93 -14.63
CA ARG A 18 -1.32 19.80 -15.65
C ARG A 18 -0.07 20.45 -15.05
N CYS A 19 1.08 20.24 -15.68
CA CYS A 19 2.32 20.89 -15.29
C CYS A 19 2.33 22.33 -15.83
N PRO A 20 2.58 23.36 -14.99
CA PRO A 20 2.70 24.74 -15.46
C PRO A 20 3.83 24.94 -16.47
N ALA A 21 4.99 24.31 -16.24
CA ALA A 21 6.14 24.43 -17.14
C ALA A 21 5.99 23.62 -18.45
N CYS A 22 5.47 22.38 -18.39
CA CYS A 22 5.27 21.58 -19.61
C CYS A 22 3.97 21.93 -20.37
N ASN A 23 3.07 22.67 -19.73
CA ASN A 23 1.73 23.00 -20.20
C ASN A 23 0.81 21.80 -20.57
N VAL A 24 1.15 20.58 -20.14
CA VAL A 24 0.39 19.34 -20.42
C VAL A 24 0.21 18.49 -19.16
N LYS A 25 -0.69 17.50 -19.19
CA LYS A 25 -0.86 16.54 -18.08
C LYS A 25 0.42 15.72 -17.91
N ARG A 26 0.95 15.71 -16.70
CA ARG A 26 2.17 15.01 -16.30
C ARG A 26 1.99 14.35 -14.95
N ASP A 27 2.81 13.34 -14.71
CA ASP A 27 2.98 12.77 -13.38
C ASP A 27 3.89 13.65 -12.54
N PHE A 28 3.57 13.71 -11.26
CA PHE A 28 4.35 14.35 -10.23
C PHE A 28 4.66 13.31 -9.15
N ALA A 29 5.94 13.16 -8.85
CA ALA A 29 6.43 12.31 -7.78
C ALA A 29 6.75 13.16 -6.54
N PRO A 30 6.46 12.69 -5.32
CA PRO A 30 7.03 13.29 -4.11
C PRO A 30 8.55 13.33 -4.22
N SER A 31 9.14 14.45 -3.81
CA SER A 31 10.59 14.66 -3.91
C SER A 31 11.38 14.05 -2.74
N GLY A 32 10.71 13.33 -1.84
CA GLY A 32 11.33 12.90 -0.58
C GLY A 32 11.36 13.99 0.51
N ALA A 33 10.80 15.18 0.27
CA ALA A 33 10.94 16.32 1.17
C ALA A 33 9.59 16.87 1.68
N ILE A 34 9.62 17.33 2.93
CA ILE A 34 8.55 17.98 3.65
C ILE A 34 9.04 19.36 4.07
N ARG A 35 8.22 20.38 3.80
CA ARG A 35 8.46 21.74 4.28
C ARG A 35 7.60 21.98 5.51
N VAL A 36 8.25 22.31 6.60
CA VAL A 36 7.62 22.71 7.87
C VAL A 36 7.82 24.20 8.02
N ASN A 37 6.75 24.98 7.86
CA ASN A 37 6.77 26.41 8.15
C ASN A 37 6.07 26.67 9.47
N SER A 38 6.57 27.63 10.25
CA SER A 38 5.88 28.15 11.42
C SER A 38 5.45 29.59 11.16
N GLN A 39 4.21 29.91 11.54
CA GLN A 39 3.71 31.28 11.54
C GLN A 39 2.90 31.50 12.81
N LYS A 40 3.38 32.41 13.68
CA LYS A 40 2.87 32.57 15.05
C LYS A 40 2.88 31.20 15.76
N LYS A 41 1.73 30.77 16.31
CA LYS A 41 1.58 29.47 16.99
C LYS A 41 1.06 28.35 16.07
N LEU A 42 1.05 28.55 14.74
CA LEU A 42 0.62 27.56 13.76
C LEU A 42 1.80 26.97 13.01
N LEU A 43 1.70 25.68 12.71
CA LEU A 43 2.59 24.95 11.81
C LEU A 43 1.84 24.63 10.51
N ASP A 44 2.50 24.91 9.40
CA ASP A 44 2.07 24.61 8.04
C ASP A 44 3.00 23.56 7.44
N ILE A 45 2.48 22.34 7.26
CA ILE A 45 3.25 21.21 6.73
C ILE A 45 2.88 20.98 5.27
N TRP A 46 3.89 20.98 4.40
CA TRP A 46 3.74 20.77 2.97
C TRP A 46 4.59 19.60 2.51
N SER A 47 4.05 18.75 1.65
CA SER A 47 4.83 17.78 0.90
C SER A 47 5.28 18.42 -0.41
N ILE A 48 6.52 18.18 -0.80
CA ILE A 48 7.10 18.71 -2.04
C ILE A 48 7.00 17.63 -3.12
N TYR A 49 6.47 18.02 -4.27
CA TYR A 49 6.34 17.19 -5.47
C TYR A 49 7.12 17.80 -6.62
N LYS A 50 7.64 16.96 -7.51
CA LYS A 50 8.32 17.38 -8.74
C LYS A 50 7.70 16.72 -9.95
N CYS A 51 7.56 17.49 -11.04
CA CYS A 51 7.17 16.94 -12.32
C CYS A 51 8.22 15.92 -12.76
N THR A 52 7.80 14.70 -13.10
CA THR A 52 8.72 13.62 -13.50
C THR A 52 9.45 13.88 -14.83
N ARG A 53 9.14 14.99 -15.52
CA ARG A 53 9.77 15.33 -16.81
C ARG A 53 10.61 16.60 -16.84
N CYS A 54 10.22 17.63 -16.09
CA CYS A 54 10.90 18.94 -16.12
C CYS A 54 11.27 19.48 -14.73
N ASP A 55 11.10 18.67 -13.68
CA ASP A 55 11.42 19.01 -12.29
C ASP A 55 10.71 20.24 -11.70
N TYR A 56 9.65 20.73 -12.37
CA TYR A 56 8.81 21.80 -11.82
C TYR A 56 8.29 21.40 -10.43
N THR A 57 8.51 22.27 -9.45
CA THR A 57 8.21 22.00 -8.04
C THR A 57 6.80 22.46 -7.69
N GLU A 58 6.07 21.58 -7.00
CA GLU A 58 4.74 21.83 -6.48
C GLU A 58 4.73 21.57 -4.97
N TYR A 59 4.21 22.51 -4.19
CA TYR A 59 3.94 22.30 -2.77
C TYR A 59 2.50 21.85 -2.57
N ARG A 60 2.30 20.76 -1.82
CA ARG A 60 0.97 20.24 -1.47
C ARG A 60 0.76 20.28 0.04
N PRO A 61 -0.30 20.92 0.54
CA PRO A 61 -0.51 20.99 1.98
C PRO A 61 -0.86 19.60 2.52
N VAL A 62 -0.21 19.21 3.60
CA VAL A 62 -0.50 17.96 4.32
C VAL A 62 -1.52 18.26 5.40
N PHE A 63 -1.15 19.12 6.35
CA PHE A 63 -2.02 19.63 7.40
C PHE A 63 -1.49 20.95 7.98
N ARG A 64 -2.39 21.66 8.67
CA ARG A 64 -2.10 22.83 9.48
C ARG A 64 -2.62 22.59 10.90
N LEU A 65 -1.81 22.89 11.91
CA LEU A 65 -2.23 22.79 13.31
C LEU A 65 -1.49 23.77 14.23
N HIS A 66 -2.03 23.97 15.43
CA HIS A 66 -1.34 24.70 16.49
C HIS A 66 -0.13 23.91 16.99
N VAL A 67 0.97 24.59 17.30
CA VAL A 67 2.24 23.99 17.74
C VAL A 67 2.07 23.09 18.98
N SER A 68 1.16 23.44 19.90
CA SER A 68 0.89 22.62 21.09
C SER A 68 0.15 21.30 20.80
N LYS A 69 -0.39 21.13 19.58
CA LYS A 69 -1.13 19.92 19.19
C LYS A 69 -0.26 18.91 18.45
N ILE A 70 0.97 19.27 18.05
CA ILE A 70 1.85 18.33 17.36
C ILE A 70 2.68 17.56 18.37
N ASN A 71 2.75 16.24 18.19
CA ASN A 71 3.68 15.41 18.94
C ASN A 71 5.13 15.77 18.55
N ARG A 72 6.04 15.84 19.53
CA ARG A 72 7.44 16.26 19.31
C ARG A 72 8.21 15.29 18.41
N GLU A 73 8.00 13.99 18.56
CA GLU A 73 8.60 12.96 17.73
C GLU A 73 8.11 13.07 16.28
N LEU A 74 6.80 13.28 16.09
CA LEU A 74 6.22 13.53 14.77
C LEU A 74 6.88 14.76 14.12
N LEU A 75 6.97 15.88 14.85
CA LEU A 75 7.62 17.09 14.34
C LEU A 75 9.07 16.84 13.93
N GLN A 76 9.84 16.13 14.77
CA GLN A 76 11.23 15.80 14.47
C GLN A 76 11.36 14.96 13.20
N ARG A 77 10.52 13.92 13.06
CA ARG A 77 10.52 13.07 11.86
C ARG A 77 10.16 13.84 10.59
N LEU A 78 9.21 14.79 10.67
CA LEU A 78 8.87 15.69 9.56
C LEU A 78 10.04 16.60 9.18
N LEU A 79 10.71 17.20 10.17
CA LEU A 79 11.88 18.06 9.94
C LEU A 79 13.07 17.30 9.34
N GLN A 80 13.22 16.02 9.69
CA GLN A 80 14.27 15.15 9.15
C GLN A 80 13.93 14.54 7.79
N ASN A 81 12.76 14.84 7.22
CA ASN A 81 12.26 14.21 6.00
C ASN A 81 12.23 12.68 6.09
N ASP A 82 11.79 12.15 7.25
CA ASP A 82 11.65 10.72 7.49
C ASP A 82 10.89 10.05 6.33
N ALA A 83 11.53 9.06 5.71
CA ALA A 83 11.01 8.44 4.49
C ALA A 83 9.60 7.85 4.71
N ALA A 84 9.35 7.20 5.85
CA ALA A 84 8.05 6.62 6.14
C ALA A 84 6.96 7.70 6.27
N MET A 85 7.28 8.85 6.88
CA MET A 85 6.35 9.99 6.94
C MET A 85 6.06 10.56 5.54
N VAL A 86 7.08 10.70 4.69
CA VAL A 86 6.90 11.15 3.30
C VAL A 86 6.01 10.18 2.54
N HIS A 87 6.29 8.88 2.62
CA HIS A 87 5.48 7.86 1.97
C HIS A 87 4.03 7.87 2.45
N TYR A 88 3.82 7.94 3.76
CA TYR A 88 2.49 7.96 4.36
C TYR A 88 1.67 9.14 3.84
N TYR A 89 2.18 10.37 3.93
CA TYR A 89 1.41 11.55 3.53
C TYR A 89 1.31 11.73 2.01
N ALA A 90 2.26 11.19 1.24
CA ALA A 90 2.16 11.20 -0.22
C ALA A 90 1.05 10.30 -0.75
N ALA A 91 0.70 9.25 0.00
CA ALA A 91 -0.20 8.22 -0.44
C ALA A 91 -1.49 8.13 0.40
N ASP A 92 -1.59 8.93 1.48
CA ASP A 92 -2.80 9.09 2.28
C ASP A 92 -3.96 9.61 1.43
N LEU A 93 -4.97 8.77 1.29
CA LEU A 93 -6.13 9.04 0.44
C LEU A 93 -6.95 10.23 0.94
N ALA A 94 -6.98 10.47 2.26
CA ALA A 94 -7.69 11.63 2.81
C ALA A 94 -6.99 12.93 2.41
N THR A 95 -5.66 12.98 2.49
CA THR A 95 -4.84 14.10 2.06
C THR A 95 -4.92 14.32 0.55
N LEU A 96 -4.80 13.27 -0.25
CA LEU A 96 -4.96 13.37 -1.72
C LEU A 96 -6.34 13.90 -2.11
N LYS A 97 -7.41 13.40 -1.47
CA LYS A 97 -8.78 13.87 -1.71
C LYS A 97 -8.95 15.34 -1.33
N ARG A 98 -8.44 15.77 -0.16
CA ARG A 98 -8.48 17.17 0.31
C ARG A 98 -7.80 18.10 -0.68
N ASN A 99 -6.69 17.65 -1.26
CA ASN A 99 -5.89 18.41 -2.22
C ASN A 99 -6.39 18.32 -3.67
N ARG A 100 -7.51 17.62 -3.91
CA ARG A 100 -8.03 17.31 -5.26
C ARG A 100 -6.94 16.71 -6.16
N ALA A 101 -6.05 15.92 -5.57
CA ALA A 101 -4.94 15.28 -6.28
C ALA A 101 -5.41 13.93 -6.84
N GLU A 102 -5.30 13.76 -8.16
CA GLU A 102 -5.62 12.51 -8.84
C GLU A 102 -4.44 11.54 -8.69
N PRO A 103 -4.58 10.39 -8.01
CA PRO A 103 -3.50 9.42 -7.91
C PRO A 103 -3.21 8.81 -9.28
N SER A 104 -1.95 8.89 -9.72
CA SER A 104 -1.49 8.35 -11.00
C SER A 104 -0.81 7.00 -10.85
N GLY A 105 -1.04 6.12 -11.82
CA GLY A 105 -0.45 4.78 -11.85
C GLY A 105 -0.80 3.91 -10.64
N GLN A 106 -0.12 2.78 -10.55
CA GLN A 106 -0.11 1.89 -9.40
C GLN A 106 1.34 1.67 -9.00
N PRO A 107 1.79 2.10 -7.80
CA PRO A 107 3.14 1.82 -7.34
C PRO A 107 3.40 0.31 -7.33
N ASP A 108 4.62 -0.10 -7.67
CA ASP A 108 5.04 -1.48 -7.41
C ASP A 108 5.11 -1.71 -5.88
N PHE A 109 5.22 -2.96 -5.46
CA PHE A 109 5.21 -3.33 -4.04
C PHE A 109 5.99 -4.60 -3.78
N ARG A 110 6.56 -4.74 -2.59
CA ARG A 110 7.18 -5.96 -2.10
C ARG A 110 6.24 -6.65 -1.12
N ILE A 111 6.33 -7.98 -1.07
CA ILE A 111 5.65 -8.80 -0.08
C ILE A 111 6.72 -9.48 0.75
N HIS A 112 6.74 -9.20 2.05
CA HIS A 112 7.50 -9.94 3.04
C HIS A 112 6.59 -10.97 3.69
N GLU A 113 6.99 -12.23 3.67
CA GLU A 113 6.20 -13.34 4.17
C GLU A 113 6.73 -13.84 5.52
N GLN A 114 5.83 -14.04 6.48
CA GLN A 114 6.16 -14.58 7.81
C GLN A 114 5.19 -15.68 8.18
N TRP A 115 5.72 -16.80 8.65
CA TRP A 115 4.93 -17.96 9.03
C TRP A 115 4.81 -18.08 10.55
N SER A 116 3.60 -18.39 10.99
CA SER A 116 3.31 -18.88 12.33
C SER A 116 2.79 -20.30 12.19
N VAL A 117 3.68 -21.25 12.46
CA VAL A 117 3.44 -22.69 12.25
C VAL A 117 2.89 -23.30 13.54
N THR A 118 1.95 -24.23 13.37
CA THR A 118 1.48 -25.13 14.42
C THR A 118 1.81 -26.54 13.98
N LEU A 119 2.21 -27.42 14.90
CA LEU A 119 2.64 -28.80 14.61
C LEU A 119 1.56 -29.71 13.97
N LYS A 120 0.35 -29.20 13.74
CA LYS A 120 -0.77 -29.95 13.13
C LYS A 120 -0.84 -29.68 11.64
N ALA A 121 -0.99 -30.75 10.85
CA ALA A 121 -1.38 -30.65 9.45
C ALA A 121 -2.69 -29.84 9.35
N CYS A 122 -2.68 -28.81 8.51
CA CYS A 122 -3.84 -27.94 8.31
C CYS A 122 -4.25 -28.02 6.84
N GLN A 123 -5.50 -28.39 6.55
CA GLN A 123 -6.06 -28.34 5.20
C GLN A 123 -6.23 -26.89 4.70
N ARG A 124 -6.37 -25.94 5.64
CA ARG A 124 -6.52 -24.51 5.36
C ARG A 124 -5.51 -23.67 6.12
N ILE A 125 -5.09 -22.58 5.49
CA ILE A 125 -4.10 -21.64 6.01
C ILE A 125 -4.78 -20.28 6.12
N THR A 126 -4.71 -19.68 7.30
CA THR A 126 -5.10 -18.28 7.48
C THR A 126 -4.05 -17.40 6.82
N VAL A 127 -4.44 -16.62 5.83
CA VAL A 127 -3.59 -15.61 5.22
C VAL A 127 -3.98 -14.25 5.77
N ARG A 128 -3.03 -13.58 6.42
CA ARG A 128 -3.16 -12.20 6.91
C ARG A 128 -2.38 -11.26 6.01
N VAL A 129 -3.06 -10.37 5.32
CA VAL A 129 -2.45 -9.31 4.51
C VAL A 129 -2.36 -8.05 5.35
N ARG A 130 -1.15 -7.51 5.51
CA ARG A 130 -0.90 -6.24 6.19
C ARG A 130 -0.28 -5.24 5.22
N VAL A 131 -0.90 -4.09 5.05
CA VAL A 131 -0.34 -3.00 4.25
C VAL A 131 0.41 -2.07 5.19
N SER A 132 1.73 -1.91 4.99
CA SER A 132 2.59 -1.17 5.92
C SER A 132 2.34 0.34 5.92
N GLN A 133 1.83 0.87 4.82
CA GLN A 133 1.46 2.28 4.66
C GLN A 133 0.40 2.45 3.58
N PRO A 134 -0.44 3.51 3.60
CA PRO A 134 -1.45 3.74 2.56
C PRO A 134 -0.79 3.87 1.18
N PHE A 135 -1.36 3.24 0.15
CA PHE A 135 -1.10 3.52 -1.26
C PHE A 135 -2.15 2.83 -2.15
N ARG A 136 -2.16 3.15 -3.44
CA ARG A 136 -3.08 2.51 -4.37
C ARG A 136 -2.62 1.08 -4.66
N ILE A 137 -3.31 0.10 -4.10
CA ILE A 137 -3.08 -1.33 -4.34
C ILE A 137 -4.38 -2.12 -4.30
N SER A 138 -4.49 -3.21 -5.07
CA SER A 138 -5.64 -4.11 -5.05
C SER A 138 -5.31 -5.46 -4.42
N LEU A 139 -6.31 -6.12 -3.82
CA LEU A 139 -6.14 -7.48 -3.32
C LEU A 139 -5.79 -8.45 -4.45
N LEU A 140 -6.38 -8.26 -5.63
CA LEU A 140 -6.06 -9.06 -6.81
C LEU A 140 -4.57 -8.96 -7.19
N SER A 141 -3.99 -7.76 -7.21
CA SER A 141 -2.55 -7.61 -7.51
C SER A 141 -1.66 -8.31 -6.48
N ILE A 142 -2.03 -8.28 -5.20
CA ILE A 142 -1.30 -8.98 -4.13
C ILE A 142 -1.37 -10.50 -4.36
N LEU A 143 -2.57 -11.04 -4.58
CA LEU A 143 -2.78 -12.47 -4.85
C LEU A 143 -2.03 -12.93 -6.10
N LYS A 144 -2.08 -12.15 -7.19
CA LYS A 144 -1.33 -12.45 -8.42
C LYS A 144 0.17 -12.53 -8.15
N LYS A 145 0.73 -11.55 -7.43
CA LYS A 145 2.17 -11.50 -7.14
C LYS A 145 2.60 -12.65 -6.24
N GLN A 146 1.81 -12.95 -5.20
CA GLN A 146 2.17 -13.94 -4.19
C GLN A 146 1.92 -15.38 -4.61
N LEU A 147 0.83 -15.63 -5.34
CA LEU A 147 0.45 -16.97 -5.81
C LEU A 147 0.99 -17.29 -7.20
N LYS A 148 1.46 -16.28 -7.95
CA LYS A 148 1.92 -16.38 -9.35
C LYS A 148 0.84 -16.94 -10.27
N LEU A 149 -0.40 -16.53 -10.05
CA LEU A 149 -1.58 -16.97 -10.79
C LEU A 149 -2.16 -15.86 -11.68
N SER A 150 -2.83 -16.26 -12.74
CA SER A 150 -3.64 -15.37 -13.57
C SER A 150 -4.89 -14.88 -12.83
N THR A 151 -5.51 -13.82 -13.37
CA THR A 151 -6.78 -13.32 -12.84
C THR A 151 -7.90 -14.37 -12.91
N ALA A 152 -7.90 -15.20 -13.96
CA ALA A 152 -8.92 -16.23 -14.15
C ALA A 152 -8.79 -17.33 -13.09
N GLU A 153 -7.56 -17.82 -12.85
CA GLU A 153 -7.29 -18.83 -11.82
C GLU A 153 -7.64 -18.32 -10.43
N ILE A 154 -7.29 -17.08 -10.07
CA ILE A 154 -7.64 -16.51 -8.77
C ILE A 154 -9.16 -16.43 -8.59
N ARG A 155 -9.89 -16.01 -9.63
CA ARG A 155 -11.36 -15.95 -9.58
C ARG A 155 -11.97 -17.33 -9.47
N TRP A 156 -11.42 -18.31 -10.18
CA TRP A 156 -11.84 -19.71 -10.10
C TRP A 156 -11.65 -20.24 -8.67
N LEU A 157 -10.47 -20.07 -8.07
CA LEU A 157 -10.18 -20.50 -6.70
C LEU A 157 -11.11 -19.84 -5.66
N VAL A 158 -11.52 -18.59 -5.87
CA VAL A 158 -12.50 -17.92 -5.01
C VAL A 158 -13.91 -18.49 -5.24
N ALA A 159 -14.29 -18.77 -6.49
CA ALA A 159 -15.60 -19.32 -6.81
C ALA A 159 -15.77 -20.77 -6.33
N THR A 160 -14.69 -21.56 -6.31
CA THR A 160 -14.69 -22.97 -5.88
C THR A 160 -14.34 -23.18 -4.40
N GLY A 161 -14.11 -22.10 -3.62
CA GLY A 161 -13.88 -22.19 -2.17
C GLY A 161 -12.44 -22.53 -1.75
N HIS A 162 -11.50 -22.66 -2.69
CA HIS A 162 -10.08 -22.76 -2.33
C HIS A 162 -9.54 -21.46 -1.71
N ILE A 163 -10.16 -20.31 -2.03
CA ILE A 163 -9.97 -19.03 -1.34
C ILE A 163 -11.30 -18.60 -0.74
N GLU A 164 -11.40 -18.56 0.58
CA GLU A 164 -12.60 -18.16 1.32
C GLU A 164 -12.36 -16.87 2.11
N GLY A 165 -13.42 -16.12 2.40
CA GLY A 165 -13.34 -14.83 3.12
C GLY A 165 -13.07 -13.62 2.22
N ILE A 166 -12.90 -13.82 0.92
CA ILE A 166 -12.78 -12.74 -0.08
C ILE A 166 -13.95 -12.83 -1.07
N PRO A 167 -14.88 -11.87 -1.09
CA PRO A 167 -15.95 -11.88 -2.08
C PRO A 167 -15.42 -11.45 -3.46
N LEU A 168 -15.92 -12.05 -4.55
CA LEU A 168 -15.49 -11.74 -5.93
C LEU A 168 -15.55 -10.23 -6.27
N LYS A 169 -16.51 -9.49 -5.69
CA LYS A 169 -16.62 -8.03 -5.83
C LYS A 169 -15.37 -7.28 -5.35
N GLN A 170 -14.68 -7.79 -4.33
CA GLN A 170 -13.46 -7.21 -3.78
C GLN A 170 -12.26 -7.40 -4.71
N LEU A 171 -12.28 -8.41 -5.59
CA LEU A 171 -11.25 -8.56 -6.63
C LEU A 171 -11.40 -7.55 -7.78
N LYS A 172 -12.58 -6.92 -7.93
CA LYS A 172 -12.81 -5.88 -8.94
C LYS A 172 -12.33 -4.50 -8.48
N THR A 173 -12.14 -4.30 -7.18
CA THR A 173 -11.74 -2.99 -6.65
C THR A 173 -10.26 -2.74 -6.89
N LYS A 174 -9.93 -1.61 -7.52
CA LYS A 174 -8.55 -1.17 -7.78
C LYS A 174 -7.82 -0.64 -6.52
N LYS A 175 -8.48 -0.62 -5.35
CA LYS A 175 -7.93 -0.13 -4.09
C LYS A 175 -8.40 -0.95 -2.89
N LEU A 176 -7.51 -1.16 -1.93
CA LEU A 176 -7.86 -1.61 -0.59
C LEU A 176 -8.51 -0.46 0.21
N LYS A 177 -9.42 -0.83 1.11
CA LYS A 177 -10.15 0.07 2.03
C LYS A 177 -9.63 0.01 3.47
N ALA A 178 -8.97 -1.09 3.84
CA ALA A 178 -8.39 -1.32 5.14
C ALA A 178 -6.88 -1.59 5.00
N MET A 179 -6.14 -1.48 6.09
CA MET A 179 -4.72 -1.84 6.14
C MET A 179 -4.50 -3.33 6.46
N GLU A 180 -5.54 -4.02 6.92
CA GLU A 180 -5.48 -5.45 7.22
C GLU A 180 -6.63 -6.22 6.55
N TYR A 181 -6.34 -7.41 6.06
CA TYR A 181 -7.31 -8.36 5.51
C TYR A 181 -6.93 -9.77 5.88
N ASP A 182 -7.90 -10.54 6.36
CA ASP A 182 -7.71 -11.95 6.68
C ASP A 182 -8.60 -12.79 5.75
N PHE A 183 -8.06 -13.88 5.23
CA PHE A 183 -8.79 -14.84 4.41
C PHE A 183 -8.24 -16.26 4.59
N GLN A 184 -9.00 -17.27 4.17
CA GLN A 184 -8.59 -18.67 4.27
C GLN A 184 -8.17 -19.17 2.89
N LEU A 185 -7.06 -19.90 2.83
CA LEU A 185 -6.52 -20.48 1.60
C LEU A 185 -6.31 -21.98 1.78
N ALA A 186 -6.74 -22.78 0.80
CA ALA A 186 -6.44 -24.21 0.78
C ALA A 186 -4.92 -24.43 0.79
N ALA A 187 -4.45 -25.28 1.70
CA ALA A 187 -3.02 -25.49 1.92
C ALA A 187 -2.32 -25.98 0.64
N GLU A 188 -2.93 -26.92 -0.07
CA GLU A 188 -2.46 -27.43 -1.36
C GLU A 188 -2.23 -26.31 -2.39
N THR A 189 -3.12 -25.32 -2.45
CA THR A 189 -3.04 -24.20 -3.39
C THR A 189 -1.83 -23.32 -3.07
N LEU A 190 -1.54 -23.12 -1.78
CA LEU A 190 -0.39 -22.33 -1.34
C LEU A 190 0.94 -23.07 -1.54
N TYR A 191 0.97 -24.36 -1.21
CA TYR A 191 2.19 -25.16 -1.21
C TYR A 191 2.62 -25.63 -2.58
N ALA A 192 1.67 -25.98 -3.46
CA ALA A 192 1.95 -26.36 -4.85
C ALA A 192 2.79 -25.31 -5.59
N ARG A 193 2.75 -24.06 -5.12
CA ARG A 193 3.42 -22.91 -5.76
C ARG A 193 4.70 -22.48 -5.04
N ARG A 194 5.10 -23.16 -3.96
CA ARG A 194 6.30 -22.85 -3.15
C ARG A 194 7.39 -23.91 -3.21
N ARG A 195 7.24 -24.98 -4.00
CA ARG A 195 8.12 -26.18 -3.96
C ARG A 195 8.31 -26.71 -2.53
N ILE A 196 7.29 -26.55 -1.69
CA ILE A 196 7.25 -27.19 -0.38
C ILE A 196 6.49 -28.49 -0.61
N THR A 197 7.19 -29.61 -0.54
CA THR A 197 6.55 -30.92 -0.58
C THR A 197 5.72 -31.05 0.69
N LEU A 198 4.40 -30.96 0.55
CA LEU A 198 3.48 -31.38 1.60
C LEU A 198 3.72 -32.87 1.82
N SER A 199 4.39 -33.24 2.91
CA SER A 199 4.24 -34.57 3.47
C SER A 199 2.81 -34.65 4.02
N LEU A 200 1.86 -34.91 3.11
CA LEU A 200 0.50 -35.34 3.45
C LEU A 200 0.64 -36.67 4.19
N CYS A 201 0.48 -36.63 5.51
CA CYS A 201 0.53 -37.83 6.33
C CYS A 201 -0.90 -38.32 6.54
N GLY A 202 -1.22 -39.47 5.93
CA GLY A 202 -2.14 -40.49 6.43
C GLY A 202 -3.63 -40.14 6.46
N ARG A 203 -4.44 -41.08 5.94
CA ARG A 203 -5.89 -41.15 6.15
C ARG A 203 -6.23 -41.33 7.63
#